data_AF-A0A9P7AS14-F1
#
_entry.id   AF-A0A9P7AS14-F1
#
_cell.length_a   1.000
_cell.length_b   1.000
_cell.length_c   1.000
_cell.angle_alpha   90.00
_cell.angle_beta   90.00
_cell.angle_gamma   90.00
#
_symmetry.space_group_name_H-M   'P 1'
#
loop_
_entity.id
_entity.type
_entity.pdbx_description
1 polymer ?
#
loop_
_entity_poly.entity_id
_entity_poly.type
_entity_poly.pdbx_seq_one_letter_code
_entity_poly.pdbx_strand_id
1 'polypeptide(L)'
;MYRLASRVRLDSLRDQALRAIHRSLDAGNILQELSSPFTSNVRYAAILQMNVEVLLQHIASVPVIQNIPSLLRRIADSQLPHGADIVIDLYQKFLLRYHPRALALANTPIESTPPPQSTTGDLKSGKSNSKKKKKQ
;
A
#
# COMPACT_ATOMS: atom_id res chain seq x y z
N MET A 1 25.29 14.50 7.98
CA MET A 1 24.83 14.98 9.31
C MET A 1 23.73 14.13 9.93
N TYR A 2 22.58 13.92 9.26
CA TYR A 2 21.47 13.13 9.84
C TYR A 2 21.85 11.74 10.37
N ARG A 3 22.64 10.97 9.60
CA ARG A 3 23.16 9.64 10.00
C ARG A 3 23.95 9.68 11.30
N LEU A 4 24.80 10.70 11.45
CA LEU A 4 25.66 10.85 12.62
C LEU A 4 24.83 11.24 13.83
N ALA A 5 23.99 12.27 13.70
CA ALA A 5 23.08 12.74 14.76
C ALA A 5 22.17 11.61 15.28
N SER A 6 21.66 10.77 14.37
CA SER A 6 20.85 9.59 14.74
C SER A 6 21.66 8.54 15.52
N ARG A 7 22.94 8.35 15.20
CA ARG A 7 23.82 7.41 15.92
C ARG A 7 24.18 7.90 17.31
N VAL A 8 24.47 9.20 17.46
CA VAL A 8 24.83 9.82 18.74
C VAL A 8 23.63 10.27 19.56
N ARG A 9 22.40 9.99 19.09
CA ARG A 9 21.13 10.35 19.74
C ARG A 9 20.99 11.84 20.06
N LEU A 10 21.50 12.70 19.17
CA LEU A 10 21.30 14.14 19.24
C LEU A 10 20.04 14.52 18.45
N ASP A 11 18.89 14.45 19.12
CA ASP A 11 17.58 14.62 18.49
C ASP A 11 17.41 15.99 17.82
N SER A 12 17.84 17.08 18.47
CA SER A 12 17.76 18.43 17.91
C SER A 12 18.51 18.58 16.59
N LEU A 13 19.73 18.02 16.52
CA LEU A 13 20.57 18.02 15.32
C LEU A 13 20.02 17.08 14.25
N ARG A 14 19.46 15.94 14.65
CA ARG A 14 18.77 15.01 13.74
C ARG A 14 17.61 15.71 13.07
N ASP A 15 16.76 16.38 13.84
CA ASP A 15 15.57 17.05 13.32
C ASP A 15 15.93 18.26 12.45
N GLN A 16 16.98 19.01 12.81
CA GLN A 16 17.52 20.07 11.97
C GLN A 16 18.06 19.52 10.64
N ALA A 17 18.80 18.41 10.69
CA ALA A 17 19.29 17.76 9.47
C ALA A 17 18.14 17.22 8.61
N LEU A 18 17.08 16.68 9.24
CA LEU A 18 15.89 16.22 8.52
C LEU A 18 15.19 17.36 7.80
N ARG A 19 14.99 18.49 8.48
CA ARG A 19 14.42 19.71 7.88
C ARG A 19 15.27 20.24 6.73
N ALA A 20 16.59 20.19 6.87
CA ALA A 20 17.50 20.61 5.79
C ALA A 20 17.36 19.69 4.56
N ILE A 21 17.30 18.37 4.76
CA ILE A 21 17.06 17.41 3.68
C ILE A 21 15.70 17.68 3.03
N HIS A 22 14.64 17.84 3.82
CA HIS A 22 13.30 18.15 3.28
C HIS A 22 13.30 19.40 2.40
N ARG A 23 13.98 20.47 2.82
CA ARG A 23 14.06 21.74 2.07
C ARG A 23 14.84 21.63 0.76
N SER A 24 15.74 20.65 0.64
CA SER A 24 16.48 20.41 -0.60
C SER A 24 15.74 19.53 -1.59
N LEU A 25 14.63 18.89 -1.20
CA LEU A 25 13.87 18.04 -2.10
C LEU A 25 12.98 18.87 -3.03
N ASP A 26 13.00 18.53 -4.31
CA ASP A 26 12.19 19.16 -5.34
C ASP A 26 11.76 18.14 -6.42
N ALA A 27 10.96 18.61 -7.37
CA ALA A 27 10.48 17.77 -8.47
C ALA A 27 11.59 17.21 -9.38
N GLY A 28 12.75 17.87 -9.43
CA GLY A 28 13.89 17.47 -10.27
C GLY A 28 14.76 16.39 -9.63
N ASN A 29 14.88 16.36 -8.31
CA ASN A 29 15.75 15.43 -7.60
C ASN A 29 15.02 14.29 -6.88
N ILE A 30 13.70 14.40 -6.64
CA ILE A 30 12.99 13.46 -5.75
C ILE A 30 13.11 12.00 -6.16
N LEU A 31 13.05 11.70 -7.47
CA LEU A 31 13.14 10.33 -7.97
C LEU A 31 14.57 9.77 -7.84
N GLN A 32 15.58 10.62 -7.98
CA GLN A 32 16.97 10.25 -7.75
C GLN A 32 17.21 9.95 -6.27
N GLU A 33 16.74 10.82 -5.38
CA GLU A 33 16.84 10.66 -3.92
C GLU A 33 16.12 9.40 -3.43
N LEU A 34 14.93 9.11 -3.96
CA LEU A 34 14.21 7.86 -3.67
C LEU A 34 15.01 6.63 -4.07
N SER A 35 15.76 6.70 -5.17
CA SER A 35 16.60 5.60 -5.63
C SER A 35 17.96 5.51 -4.92
N SER A 36 18.25 6.43 -4.00
CA SER A 36 19.53 6.46 -3.30
C SER A 36 19.67 5.31 -2.29
N PRO A 37 20.89 4.87 -1.97
CA PRO A 37 21.12 3.92 -0.89
C PRO A 37 20.75 4.47 0.50
N PHE A 38 20.61 5.80 0.62
CA PHE A 38 20.31 6.46 1.88
C PHE A 38 18.86 6.21 2.31
N THR A 39 17.92 6.23 1.36
CA THR A 39 16.49 5.92 1.57
C THR A 39 16.24 4.42 1.74
N SER A 40 17.15 3.56 1.27
CA SER A 40 17.12 2.10 1.46
C SER A 40 17.31 1.64 2.91
N ASN A 41 17.83 2.52 3.78
CA ASN A 41 18.23 2.12 5.12
C ASN A 41 17.01 2.07 6.06
N VAL A 42 16.66 0.87 6.54
CA VAL A 42 15.60 0.63 7.52
C VAL A 42 15.67 1.55 8.74
N ARG A 43 16.88 1.92 9.20
CA ARG A 43 17.06 2.82 10.36
C ARG A 43 16.56 4.24 10.10
N TYR A 44 16.33 4.60 8.85
CA TYR A 44 15.93 5.93 8.41
C TYR A 44 14.60 5.88 7.65
N ALA A 45 13.67 4.99 8.05
CA ALA A 45 12.34 4.88 7.46
C ALA A 45 11.59 6.23 7.39
N ALA A 46 11.78 7.11 8.37
CA ALA A 46 11.22 8.47 8.35
C ALA A 46 11.65 9.29 7.12
N ILE A 47 12.84 9.04 6.58
CA ILE A 47 13.34 9.71 5.37
C ILE A 47 12.61 9.18 4.14
N LEU A 48 12.41 7.86 4.04
CA LEU A 48 11.65 7.28 2.94
C LEU A 48 10.23 7.86 2.93
N GLN A 49 9.54 7.83 4.07
CA GLN A 49 8.18 8.38 4.20
C GLN A 49 8.10 9.85 3.81
N MET A 50 9.10 10.65 4.22
CA MET A 50 9.21 12.05 3.86
C MET A 50 9.41 12.24 2.34
N ASN A 51 10.30 11.48 1.71
CA ASN A 51 10.52 11.55 0.27
C ASN A 51 9.25 11.16 -0.51
N VAL A 52 8.56 10.09 -0.09
CA VAL A 52 7.30 9.69 -0.75
C VAL A 52 6.22 10.77 -0.60
N GLU A 53 6.16 11.47 0.54
CA GLU A 53 5.25 12.60 0.72
C GLU A 53 5.56 13.75 -0.27
N VAL A 54 6.84 14.11 -0.42
CA VAL A 54 7.26 15.13 -1.39
C VAL A 54 6.99 14.68 -2.83
N LEU A 55 7.21 13.42 -3.16
CA LEU A 55 6.86 12.85 -4.46
C LEU A 55 5.36 13.01 -4.74
N LEU A 56 4.51 12.73 -3.75
CA LEU A 56 3.05 12.86 -3.90
C LEU A 56 2.63 14.32 -4.15
N GLN A 57 3.32 15.29 -3.55
CA GLN A 57 3.10 16.72 -3.81
C GLN A 57 3.48 17.12 -5.25
N HIS A 58 4.49 16.46 -5.82
CA HIS A 58 4.99 16.72 -7.17
C HIS A 58 4.54 15.67 -8.21
N ILE A 59 3.53 14.85 -7.89
CA ILE A 59 3.15 13.69 -8.71
C ILE A 59 2.75 14.07 -10.15
N ALA A 60 2.19 15.26 -10.34
CA ALA A 60 1.77 15.80 -11.63
C ALA A 60 2.79 16.76 -12.26
N SER A 61 3.98 16.90 -11.68
CA SER A 61 5.03 17.75 -12.25
C SER A 61 5.68 17.07 -13.46
N VAL A 62 6.06 17.88 -14.46
CA VAL A 62 6.72 17.41 -15.69
C VAL A 62 7.91 16.48 -15.44
N PRO A 63 8.92 16.84 -14.60
CA PRO A 63 10.07 15.97 -14.38
C PRO A 63 9.67 14.64 -13.74
N VAL A 64 8.67 14.60 -12.86
CA VAL A 64 8.20 13.36 -12.25
C VAL A 64 7.48 12.49 -13.27
N ILE A 65 6.55 13.04 -14.04
CA ILE A 65 5.79 12.29 -15.07
C ILE A 65 6.74 11.63 -16.07
N GLN A 66 7.78 12.35 -16.51
CA GLN A 66 8.73 11.84 -17.50
C GLN A 66 9.63 10.72 -16.96
N ASN A 67 10.00 10.78 -15.67
CA ASN A 67 11.04 9.92 -15.11
C ASN A 67 10.49 8.79 -14.23
N ILE A 68 9.24 8.86 -13.77
CA ILE A 68 8.64 7.81 -12.93
C ILE A 68 8.60 6.43 -13.60
N PRO A 69 8.37 6.27 -14.93
CA PRO A 69 8.41 4.95 -15.55
C PRO A 69 9.79 4.32 -15.48
N SER A 70 10.86 5.13 -15.56
CA SER A 70 12.24 4.67 -15.42
C SER A 70 12.51 4.15 -14.00
N LEU A 71 12.05 4.86 -12.98
CA LEU A 71 12.13 4.39 -11.59
C LEU A 71 11.41 3.05 -11.41
N LEU A 72 10.19 2.92 -11.93
CA LEU A 72 9.41 1.68 -11.81
C LEU A 72 10.08 0.49 -12.52
N ARG A 73 10.70 0.71 -13.68
CA ARG A 73 11.51 -0.34 -14.35
C ARG A 73 12.67 -0.79 -13.48
N ARG A 74 13.43 0.14 -12.90
CA ARG A 74 14.55 -0.20 -11.99
C ARG A 74 14.08 -1.01 -10.78
N ILE A 75 12.88 -0.73 -10.27
CA ILE A 75 12.25 -1.52 -9.20
C ILE A 75 11.92 -2.93 -9.70
N ALA A 76 11.28 -3.06 -10.85
CA ALA A 76 10.93 -4.35 -11.45
C ALA A 76 12.17 -5.21 -11.75
N ASP A 77 13.25 -4.57 -12.21
CA ASP A 77 14.54 -5.21 -12.47
C ASP A 77 15.34 -5.51 -11.18
N SER A 78 14.73 -5.35 -10.00
CA SER A 78 15.35 -5.60 -8.69
C SER A 78 16.63 -4.79 -8.42
N GLN A 79 16.79 -3.63 -9.07
CA GLN A 79 17.96 -2.75 -8.87
C GLN A 79 17.86 -1.90 -7.61
N LEU A 80 16.67 -1.82 -6.99
CA LEU A 80 16.43 -1.08 -5.76
C LEU A 80 15.98 -2.05 -4.66
N PRO A 81 16.81 -2.30 -3.63
CA PRO A 81 16.47 -3.23 -2.54
C PRO A 81 15.19 -2.85 -1.79
N HIS A 82 14.90 -1.55 -1.71
CA HIS A 82 13.71 -0.96 -1.07
C HIS A 82 12.64 -0.53 -2.09
N GLY A 83 12.71 -1.06 -3.32
CA GLY A 83 11.79 -0.70 -4.39
C GLY A 83 10.33 -1.01 -4.07
N ALA A 84 10.08 -2.15 -3.42
CA ALA A 84 8.74 -2.53 -2.97
C ALA A 84 8.19 -1.54 -1.93
N ASP A 85 9.03 -1.13 -0.96
CA ASP A 85 8.63 -0.19 0.09
C ASP A 85 8.22 1.17 -0.51
N ILE A 86 8.93 1.66 -1.53
CA ILE A 86 8.56 2.90 -2.24
C ILE A 86 7.16 2.78 -2.84
N VAL A 87 6.87 1.68 -3.54
CA VAL A 87 5.57 1.49 -4.22
C VAL A 87 4.44 1.34 -3.22
N ILE A 88 4.67 0.55 -2.16
CA ILE A 88 3.68 0.34 -1.08
C ILE A 88 3.37 1.67 -0.39
N ASP A 89 4.39 2.42 0.04
CA ASP A 89 4.20 3.71 0.73
C ASP A 89 3.51 4.72 -0.18
N LEU A 90 3.90 4.78 -1.47
CA LEU A 90 3.27 5.70 -2.43
C LEU A 90 1.80 5.37 -2.62
N TYR A 91 1.46 4.09 -2.79
CA TYR A 91 0.08 3.65 -2.96
C TYR A 91 -0.76 3.93 -1.71
N GLN A 92 -0.25 3.60 -0.53
CA GLN A 92 -0.94 3.88 0.74
C GLN A 92 -1.22 5.39 0.91
N LYS A 93 -0.21 6.24 0.68
CA LYS A 93 -0.37 7.70 0.76
C LYS A 93 -1.29 8.25 -0.32
N PHE A 94 -1.24 7.70 -1.53
CA PHE A 94 -2.16 8.07 -2.61
C PHE A 94 -3.61 7.77 -2.24
N LEU A 95 -3.88 6.58 -1.70
CA LEU A 95 -5.22 6.21 -1.22
C LEU A 95 -5.69 7.11 -0.09
N LEU A 96 -4.84 7.39 0.89
CA LEU A 96 -5.16 8.30 2.00
C LEU A 96 -5.52 9.70 1.51
N ARG A 97 -4.82 10.19 0.48
CA ARG A 97 -5.00 11.55 -0.04
C ARG A 97 -6.21 11.70 -0.98
N TYR A 98 -6.45 10.73 -1.85
CA TYR A 98 -7.44 10.85 -2.92
C TYR A 98 -8.65 9.93 -2.78
N HIS A 99 -8.53 8.84 -2.00
CA HIS A 99 -9.59 7.84 -1.83
C HIS A 99 -9.84 7.43 -0.36
N PRO A 100 -10.02 8.39 0.57
CA PRO A 100 -10.19 8.07 1.99
C PRO A 100 -11.43 7.20 2.27
N ARG A 101 -12.49 7.34 1.46
CA ARG A 101 -13.71 6.52 1.57
C ARG A 101 -13.49 5.06 1.20
N ALA A 102 -12.69 4.79 0.16
CA ALA A 102 -12.39 3.41 -0.26
C ALA A 102 -11.57 2.69 0.82
N LEU A 103 -10.62 3.40 1.46
CA LEU A 103 -9.89 2.87 2.61
C LEU A 103 -10.80 2.57 3.80
N ALA A 104 -11.76 3.44 4.10
CA ALA A 104 -12.71 3.21 5.20
C ALA A 104 -13.55 1.93 4.97
N LEU A 105 -14.00 1.69 3.73
CA LEU A 105 -14.77 0.50 3.37
C LEU A 105 -13.94 -0.78 3.36
N ALA A 106 -12.67 -0.72 2.97
CA ALA A 106 -11.79 -1.89 3.00
C ALA A 106 -11.47 -2.37 4.43
N ASN A 107 -11.56 -1.46 5.42
CA ASN A 107 -11.24 -1.74 6.81
C ASN A 107 -12.47 -2.11 7.66
N THR A 108 -13.69 -2.10 7.11
CA THR A 108 -14.85 -2.60 7.86
C THR A 108 -14.73 -4.11 8.02
N PRO A 109 -14.80 -4.66 9.25
CA PRO A 109 -14.85 -6.10 9.47
C PRO A 109 -15.98 -6.67 8.64
N ILE A 110 -15.67 -7.64 7.78
CA ILE A 110 -16.69 -8.41 7.06
C ILE A 110 -17.47 -9.15 8.14
N GLU A 111 -18.65 -8.64 8.47
CA GLU A 111 -19.60 -9.35 9.32
C GLU A 111 -19.89 -10.68 8.62
N SER A 112 -19.42 -11.75 9.24
CA SER A 112 -19.57 -13.11 8.76
C SER A 112 -21.05 -13.44 8.68
N THR A 113 -21.63 -13.28 7.49
CA THR A 113 -22.95 -13.82 7.15
C THR A 113 -23.00 -15.29 7.60
N PRO A 114 -23.87 -15.68 8.56
CA PRO A 114 -23.99 -17.08 8.92
C PRO A 114 -24.55 -17.87 7.72
N PRO A 115 -24.10 -19.12 7.50
CA PRO A 115 -24.60 -19.94 6.40
C PRO A 115 -26.11 -20.18 6.54
N PRO A 116 -26.85 -20.34 5.42
CA PRO A 116 -28.29 -20.58 5.47
C PRO A 116 -28.56 -21.85 6.27
N GLN A 117 -29.33 -21.71 7.35
CA GLN A 117 -29.80 -22.83 8.15
C GLN A 117 -30.68 -23.72 7.27
N SER A 118 -30.22 -24.95 7.04
CA SER A 118 -30.98 -26.04 6.46
C SER A 118 -32.11 -26.43 7.42
N THR A 119 -33.32 -25.95 7.16
CA THR A 119 -34.54 -26.47 7.79
C THR A 119 -34.73 -27.92 7.36
N THR A 120 -34.34 -28.83 8.25
CA THR A 120 -34.67 -30.25 8.20
C THR A 120 -35.89 -30.48 9.10
N GLY A 121 -36.97 -31.03 8.53
CA GLY A 121 -38.05 -31.63 9.31
C GLY A 121 -39.45 -31.30 8.80
N ASP A 122 -40.01 -32.18 7.97
CA ASP A 122 -41.13 -32.99 8.44
C ASP A 122 -41.45 -34.13 7.46
N LEU A 123 -41.08 -35.34 7.87
CA LEU A 123 -41.63 -36.59 7.33
C LEU A 123 -43.05 -36.76 7.90
N LYS A 124 -44.07 -36.78 7.05
CA LYS A 124 -45.27 -37.57 7.32
C LYS A 124 -45.58 -38.54 6.18
N SER A 125 -45.27 -39.79 6.50
CA SER A 125 -45.81 -41.06 6.02
C SER A 125 -47.26 -40.99 5.50
N GLY A 126 -47.47 -41.58 4.32
CA GLY A 126 -48.78 -41.90 3.76
C GLY A 126 -48.67 -42.99 2.70
N LYS A 127 -48.67 -44.26 3.12
CA LYS A 127 -48.80 -45.46 2.27
C LYS A 127 -50.07 -45.39 1.42
N SER A 128 -50.00 -45.77 0.14
CA SER A 128 -50.90 -46.78 -0.46
C SER A 128 -50.51 -47.18 -1.89
N ASN A 129 -50.38 -48.49 -2.08
CA ASN A 129 -50.18 -49.23 -3.33
C ASN A 129 -51.39 -49.12 -4.27
N SER A 130 -51.17 -49.10 -5.59
CA SER A 130 -51.68 -50.15 -6.51
C SER A 130 -51.41 -49.89 -8.01
N LYS A 131 -50.65 -50.84 -8.59
CA LYS A 131 -50.92 -51.63 -9.82
C LYS A 131 -51.24 -50.97 -11.19
N LYS A 132 -50.63 -51.65 -12.19
CA LYS A 132 -50.97 -51.81 -13.63
C LYS A 132 -50.46 -50.69 -14.57
N LYS A 133 -49.48 -50.91 -15.46
CA LYS A 133 -49.31 -51.89 -16.57
C LYS A 133 -50.18 -51.60 -17.80
N LYS A 134 -49.63 -50.87 -18.80
CA LYS A 134 -49.77 -51.02 -20.28
C LYS A 134 -49.21 -49.74 -20.93
N LYS A 135 -48.14 -49.76 -21.73
CA LYS A 135 -48.01 -50.24 -23.12
C LYS A 135 -49.19 -49.79 -24.00
N GLN A 136 -49.02 -48.69 -24.72
CA GLN A 136 -48.88 -48.64 -26.17
C GLN A 136 -48.29 -47.29 -26.58
#